data_AF-A0A1F9YQE6-F1
#
_entry.id   AF-A0A1F9YQE6-F1
#
_cell.length_a   1.000
_cell.length_b   1.000
_cell.length_c   1.000
_cell.angle_alpha   90.00
_cell.angle_beta   90.00
_cell.angle_gamma   90.00
#
_symmetry.space_group_name_H-M   'P 1'
#
loop_
_entity.id
_entity.type
_entity.pdbx_description
1 polymer ?
#
loop_
_entity_poly.entity_id
_entity_poly.type
_entity_poly.pdbx_seq_one_letter_code
_entity_poly.pdbx_strand_id
1 'polypeptide(L)'
;RAGGDRAVMEYARRLDGLAGGPLTLPAGAIRSGREAADERLLSALRASKKRIEAFHRRQSIRPFSYRDDCGSMGLKVVPLRRVGVYVPGGSADYMSTVLMACVPATVAGVREIAMCTPGREGRVPDGILAAADICGVKEIHPVGGAQAVAAMAFGTESIPKVQKIVGPGGAVVSAAKLLVRNDCEIDFLAGPSEVLVIADESADPELVASDMLAQLEHDPLARAVLVTTSSELLEQARDELVRQVGRAGRSGIARKSSDKGAVFVLAGSLEEAIEFSNEYAPEHLLIDVKRPERVLGKVESAGSVFIGRYSTVAFGDYCSGTNHILPTKGAAATRSSLSVYDFLKIIPFQSISAQGAVRLSGVVDTLARAEGLPAHADAALLRARRAKR
;
A
#
# COMPACT_ATOMS: atom_id res chain seq x y z
N ARG A 1 -7.00 13.76 -19.58
CA ARG A 1 -7.67 14.92 -18.94
C ARG A 1 -8.66 15.57 -19.90
N ALA A 2 -8.22 16.16 -21.01
CA ALA A 2 -9.15 16.60 -22.05
C ALA A 2 -9.88 15.39 -22.67
N GLY A 3 -11.18 15.53 -22.98
CA GLY A 3 -11.98 14.51 -23.66
C GLY A 3 -12.80 13.56 -22.78
N GLY A 4 -12.71 13.65 -21.45
CA GLY A 4 -13.63 12.98 -20.51
C GLY A 4 -13.82 11.47 -20.78
N ASP A 5 -15.06 11.01 -20.63
CA ASP A 5 -15.50 9.63 -20.87
C ASP A 5 -15.11 9.12 -22.26
N ARG A 6 -15.18 9.97 -23.28
CA ARG A 6 -14.83 9.60 -24.67
C ARG A 6 -13.37 9.12 -24.74
N ALA A 7 -12.45 9.86 -24.13
CA ALA A 7 -11.04 9.50 -24.12
C ALA A 7 -10.79 8.22 -23.31
N VAL A 8 -11.46 8.05 -22.16
CA VAL A 8 -11.34 6.82 -21.35
C VAL A 8 -11.81 5.60 -22.15
N MET A 9 -12.97 5.68 -22.80
CA MET A 9 -13.51 4.58 -23.63
C MET A 9 -12.62 4.25 -24.83
N GLU A 10 -12.01 5.24 -25.46
CA GLU A 10 -11.07 5.03 -26.56
C GLU A 10 -9.86 4.19 -26.12
N TYR A 11 -9.23 4.55 -25.00
CA TYR A 11 -8.10 3.79 -24.47
C TYR A 11 -8.53 2.42 -23.92
N ALA A 12 -9.67 2.33 -23.25
CA ALA A 12 -10.19 1.05 -22.73
C ALA A 12 -10.48 0.06 -23.87
N ARG A 13 -11.03 0.52 -25.01
CA ARG A 13 -11.18 -0.31 -26.22
C ARG A 13 -9.85 -0.79 -26.75
N ARG A 14 -8.88 0.13 -26.86
CA ARG A 14 -7.58 -0.15 -27.49
C ARG A 14 -6.68 -1.04 -26.64
N LEU A 15 -6.72 -0.88 -25.31
CA LEU A 15 -5.75 -1.48 -24.39
C LEU A 15 -6.35 -2.58 -23.51
N ASP A 16 -7.62 -2.45 -23.11
CA ASP A 16 -8.29 -3.37 -22.18
C ASP A 16 -9.27 -4.31 -22.91
N GLY A 17 -9.47 -4.14 -24.22
CA GLY A 17 -10.41 -4.93 -25.01
C GLY A 17 -11.88 -4.69 -24.66
N LEU A 18 -12.20 -3.56 -24.02
CA LEU A 18 -13.56 -3.21 -23.62
C LEU A 18 -14.41 -2.92 -24.87
N ALA A 19 -15.25 -3.87 -25.30
CA ALA A 19 -16.05 -3.76 -26.53
C ALA A 19 -17.11 -2.64 -26.49
N GLY A 20 -17.48 -2.15 -25.30
CA GLY A 20 -18.49 -1.12 -25.08
C GLY A 20 -19.14 -1.24 -23.71
N GLY A 21 -20.25 -0.54 -23.50
CA GLY A 21 -20.96 -0.52 -22.22
C GLY A 21 -20.65 0.71 -21.35
N PRO A 22 -21.28 0.81 -20.17
CA PRO A 22 -21.09 1.95 -19.28
C PRO A 22 -19.71 1.89 -18.60
N LEU A 23 -19.09 3.07 -18.41
CA LEU A 23 -17.84 3.21 -17.64
C LEU A 23 -18.01 2.93 -16.15
N THR A 24 -19.25 2.81 -15.69
CA THR A 24 -19.59 2.43 -14.31
C THR A 24 -20.53 1.25 -14.38
N LEU A 25 -20.17 0.16 -13.72
CA LEU A 25 -21.02 -1.02 -13.67
C LEU A 25 -22.35 -0.71 -12.99
N PRO A 26 -23.48 -1.25 -13.49
CA PRO A 26 -24.75 -1.12 -12.79
C PRO A 26 -24.67 -1.86 -11.45
N ALA A 27 -25.38 -1.35 -10.43
CA ALA A 27 -25.36 -1.94 -9.08
C ALA A 27 -25.71 -3.44 -9.05
N GLY A 28 -26.53 -3.92 -9.99
CA GLY A 28 -26.87 -5.33 -10.14
C GLY A 28 -25.67 -6.23 -10.50
N ALA A 29 -24.68 -5.71 -11.23
CA ALA A 29 -23.52 -6.51 -11.67
C ALA A 29 -22.68 -7.02 -10.50
N ILE A 30 -22.47 -6.19 -9.47
CA ILE A 30 -21.73 -6.56 -8.25
C ILE A 30 -22.41 -7.74 -7.56
N ARG A 31 -23.73 -7.68 -7.44
CA ARG A 31 -24.54 -8.75 -6.84
C ARG A 31 -24.47 -10.03 -7.65
N SER A 32 -24.64 -9.93 -8.97
CA SER A 32 -24.57 -11.09 -9.87
C SER A 32 -23.21 -11.78 -9.80
N GLY A 33 -22.10 -11.03 -9.75
CA GLY A 33 -20.76 -11.62 -9.61
C GLY A 33 -20.57 -12.35 -8.28
N ARG A 34 -21.14 -11.82 -7.18
CA ARG A 34 -21.18 -12.54 -5.90
C ARG A 34 -22.01 -13.83 -5.97
N GLU A 35 -23.19 -13.78 -6.60
CA GLU A 35 -24.09 -14.94 -6.74
C GLU A 35 -23.49 -16.05 -7.61
N ALA A 36 -22.63 -15.68 -8.57
CA ALA A 36 -21.91 -16.62 -9.43
C ALA A 36 -20.69 -17.27 -8.76
N ALA A 37 -20.12 -16.66 -7.70
CA ALA A 37 -18.97 -17.19 -6.99
C ALA A 37 -19.34 -18.39 -6.10
N ASP A 38 -18.49 -19.42 -6.11
CA ASP A 38 -18.71 -20.61 -5.27
C ASP A 38 -18.55 -20.30 -3.76
N GLU A 39 -19.25 -21.06 -2.93
CA GLU A 39 -19.28 -20.79 -1.49
C GLU A 39 -17.92 -21.00 -0.80
N ARG A 40 -17.03 -21.84 -1.36
CA ARG A 40 -15.69 -22.05 -0.80
C ARG A 40 -14.84 -20.78 -1.00
N LEU A 41 -14.90 -20.17 -2.18
CA LEU A 41 -14.26 -18.88 -2.45
C LEU A 41 -14.85 -17.78 -1.56
N LEU A 42 -16.18 -17.67 -1.48
CA LEU A 42 -16.84 -16.67 -0.63
C LEU A 42 -16.45 -16.81 0.85
N SER A 43 -16.39 -18.04 1.36
CA SER A 43 -15.93 -18.33 2.73
C SER A 43 -14.48 -17.89 2.95
N ALA A 44 -13.58 -18.19 2.00
CA ALA A 44 -12.18 -17.78 2.06
C ALA A 44 -12.01 -16.24 2.05
N LEU A 45 -12.73 -15.54 1.17
CA LEU A 45 -12.72 -14.07 1.09
C LEU A 45 -13.21 -13.44 2.40
N ARG A 46 -14.30 -13.98 3.00
CA ARG A 46 -14.81 -13.50 4.30
C ARG A 46 -13.82 -13.77 5.43
N ALA A 47 -13.17 -14.94 5.45
CA ALA A 47 -12.17 -15.28 6.44
C ALA A 47 -10.95 -14.36 6.36
N SER A 48 -10.45 -14.11 5.14
CA SER A 48 -9.37 -13.15 4.88
C SER A 48 -9.76 -11.75 5.34
N LYS A 49 -10.92 -11.23 4.89
CA LYS A 49 -11.44 -9.91 5.32
C LYS A 49 -11.44 -9.77 6.83
N LYS A 50 -11.96 -10.76 7.56
CA LYS A 50 -12.06 -10.72 9.03
C LYS A 50 -10.68 -10.53 9.68
N ARG A 51 -9.65 -11.18 9.16
CA ARG A 51 -8.28 -11.08 9.70
C ARG A 51 -7.64 -9.73 9.37
N ILE A 52 -7.78 -9.28 8.12
CA ILE A 52 -7.30 -7.95 7.67
C ILE A 52 -7.95 -6.83 8.48
N GLU A 53 -9.28 -6.90 8.64
CA GLU A 53 -10.05 -5.91 9.40
C GLU A 53 -9.64 -5.91 10.88
N ALA A 54 -9.45 -7.09 11.49
CA ALA A 54 -9.00 -7.18 12.87
C ALA A 54 -7.63 -6.52 13.08
N PHE A 55 -6.67 -6.74 12.17
CA PHE A 55 -5.36 -6.11 12.25
C PHE A 55 -5.45 -4.58 12.10
N HIS A 56 -6.12 -4.10 11.06
CA HIS A 56 -6.22 -2.66 10.77
C HIS A 56 -7.03 -1.88 11.82
N ARG A 57 -8.03 -2.49 12.47
CA ARG A 57 -8.77 -1.84 13.58
C ARG A 57 -7.91 -1.55 14.81
N ARG A 58 -6.76 -2.21 14.95
CA ARG A 58 -5.79 -1.92 16.04
C ARG A 58 -4.93 -0.70 15.74
N GLN A 59 -4.82 -0.31 14.48
CA GLN A 59 -4.12 0.90 14.06
C GLN A 59 -5.00 2.12 14.36
N SER A 60 -4.52 3.04 15.18
CA SER A 60 -5.31 4.21 15.59
C SER A 60 -4.42 5.37 16.00
N ILE A 61 -4.70 6.56 15.44
CA ILE A 61 -4.14 7.82 15.92
C ILE A 61 -5.12 8.39 16.94
N ARG A 62 -4.68 8.52 18.20
CA ARG A 62 -5.52 9.09 19.25
C ARG A 62 -5.58 10.61 19.10
N PRO A 63 -6.76 11.21 18.81
CA PRO A 63 -6.89 12.66 18.90
C PRO A 63 -6.67 13.10 20.34
N PHE A 64 -6.09 14.28 20.53
CA PHE A 64 -5.90 14.86 21.85
C PHE A 64 -6.24 16.34 21.84
N SER A 65 -6.51 16.86 23.03
CA SER A 65 -6.53 18.29 23.30
C SER A 65 -5.92 18.56 24.68
N TYR A 66 -5.15 19.62 24.79
CA TYR A 66 -4.64 20.12 26.06
C TYR A 66 -4.83 21.64 26.14
N ARG A 67 -4.71 22.16 27.36
CA ARG A 67 -4.84 23.59 27.67
C ARG A 67 -3.65 24.05 28.48
N ASP A 68 -3.18 25.26 28.20
CA ASP A 68 -2.18 25.98 28.99
C ASP A 68 -2.74 27.36 29.42
N ASP A 69 -1.86 28.25 29.88
CA ASP A 69 -2.21 29.61 30.31
C ASP A 69 -2.58 30.55 29.14
N CYS A 70 -2.36 30.12 27.90
CA CYS A 70 -2.61 30.89 26.69
C CYS A 70 -3.87 30.42 25.95
N GLY A 71 -4.17 29.13 25.94
CA GLY A 71 -5.30 28.62 25.18
C GLY A 71 -5.42 27.10 25.22
N SER A 72 -6.17 26.55 24.27
CA SER A 72 -6.26 25.11 24.05
C SER A 72 -5.76 24.74 22.67
N MET A 73 -4.97 23.67 22.59
CA MET A 73 -4.45 23.10 21.35
C MET A 73 -4.81 21.63 21.25
N GLY A 74 -4.71 21.06 20.06
CA GLY A 74 -4.96 19.64 19.87
C GLY A 74 -4.89 19.19 18.42
N LEU A 75 -5.22 17.91 18.22
CA LEU A 75 -5.28 17.27 16.92
C LEU A 75 -6.66 16.64 16.70
N LYS A 76 -7.24 16.89 15.52
CA LYS A 76 -8.41 16.18 15.01
C LYS A 76 -7.97 15.23 13.91
N VAL A 77 -8.42 13.97 13.97
CA VAL A 77 -8.17 12.96 12.93
C VAL A 77 -9.45 12.82 12.09
N VAL A 78 -9.33 12.96 10.77
CA VAL A 78 -10.48 12.95 9.85
C VAL A 78 -10.18 12.06 8.65
N PRO A 79 -11.04 11.10 8.28
CA PRO A 79 -10.82 10.29 7.08
C PRO A 79 -10.94 11.10 5.79
N LEU A 80 -10.33 10.59 4.73
CA LEU A 80 -10.64 11.00 3.37
C LEU A 80 -12.11 10.70 3.06
N ARG A 81 -12.75 11.58 2.28
CA ARG A 81 -14.16 11.43 1.90
C ARG A 81 -14.31 10.38 0.81
N ARG A 82 -13.49 10.47 -0.23
CA ARG A 82 -13.54 9.65 -1.44
C ARG A 82 -12.14 9.24 -1.89
N VAL A 83 -11.91 7.94 -2.10
CA VAL A 83 -10.65 7.39 -2.60
C VAL A 83 -10.87 6.50 -3.82
N GLY A 84 -9.87 6.46 -4.69
CA GLY A 84 -9.80 5.57 -5.83
C GLY A 84 -8.96 4.35 -5.48
N VAL A 85 -9.46 3.16 -5.81
CA VAL A 85 -8.71 1.91 -5.67
C VAL A 85 -8.45 1.34 -7.06
N TYR A 86 -7.19 1.27 -7.46
CA TYR A 86 -6.79 0.57 -8.66
C TYR A 86 -6.50 -0.89 -8.32
N VAL A 87 -7.20 -1.82 -8.98
CA VAL A 87 -6.96 -3.25 -8.88
C VAL A 87 -6.38 -3.72 -10.22
N PRO A 88 -5.17 -4.32 -10.22
CA PRO A 88 -4.62 -4.89 -11.43
C PRO A 88 -5.53 -5.98 -12.03
N GLY A 89 -5.43 -6.19 -13.33
CA GLY A 89 -6.03 -7.33 -14.02
C GLY A 89 -5.10 -7.83 -15.13
N GLY A 90 -5.61 -8.72 -15.98
CA GLY A 90 -4.83 -9.33 -17.07
C GLY A 90 -4.40 -10.75 -16.71
N SER A 91 -3.17 -10.95 -16.23
CA SER A 91 -2.55 -12.26 -16.00
C SER A 91 -3.20 -13.09 -14.87
N ALA A 92 -3.79 -12.44 -13.87
CA ALA A 92 -4.50 -13.08 -12.76
C ALA A 92 -5.64 -12.20 -12.23
N ASP A 93 -6.51 -12.81 -11.41
CA ASP A 93 -7.64 -12.14 -10.75
C ASP A 93 -7.26 -11.80 -9.30
N TYR A 94 -6.76 -10.58 -9.07
CA TYR A 94 -6.20 -10.12 -7.80
C TYR A 94 -7.26 -9.77 -6.73
N MET A 95 -8.04 -10.76 -6.34
CA MET A 95 -9.10 -10.64 -5.31
C MET A 95 -8.54 -10.21 -3.95
N SER A 96 -7.34 -10.66 -3.60
CA SER A 96 -6.66 -10.24 -2.36
C SER A 96 -6.37 -8.75 -2.35
N THR A 97 -5.95 -8.15 -3.48
CA THR A 97 -5.70 -6.70 -3.58
C THR A 97 -6.97 -5.88 -3.34
N VAL A 98 -8.16 -6.37 -3.77
CA VAL A 98 -9.44 -5.73 -3.44
C VAL A 98 -9.61 -5.62 -1.93
N LEU A 99 -9.40 -6.72 -1.20
CA LEU A 99 -9.50 -6.77 0.26
C LEU A 99 -8.46 -5.85 0.90
N MET A 100 -7.21 -5.94 0.47
CA MET A 100 -6.07 -5.24 1.06
C MET A 100 -6.12 -3.72 0.83
N ALA A 101 -6.77 -3.24 -0.23
CA ALA A 101 -7.00 -1.82 -0.44
C ALA A 101 -8.30 -1.31 0.23
N CYS A 102 -9.41 -2.04 0.11
CA CYS A 102 -10.73 -1.55 0.51
C CYS A 102 -11.00 -1.68 2.01
N VAL A 103 -10.48 -2.72 2.66
CA VAL A 103 -10.67 -2.93 4.10
C VAL A 103 -10.05 -1.82 4.93
N PRO A 104 -8.76 -1.44 4.79
CA PRO A 104 -8.19 -0.33 5.56
C PRO A 104 -8.89 1.01 5.30
N ALA A 105 -9.31 1.29 4.05
CA ALA A 105 -10.08 2.48 3.73
C ALA A 105 -11.41 2.53 4.49
N THR A 106 -12.12 1.40 4.55
CA THR A 106 -13.38 1.27 5.29
C THR A 106 -13.16 1.41 6.79
N VAL A 107 -12.13 0.76 7.34
CA VAL A 107 -11.77 0.85 8.76
C VAL A 107 -11.41 2.29 9.16
N ALA A 108 -10.72 3.03 8.29
CA ALA A 108 -10.41 4.44 8.51
C ALA A 108 -11.67 5.35 8.51
N GLY A 109 -12.77 4.88 7.91
CA GLY A 109 -14.03 5.63 7.80
C GLY A 109 -14.20 6.38 6.48
N VAL A 110 -13.52 5.95 5.41
CA VAL A 110 -13.74 6.49 4.05
C VAL A 110 -15.17 6.18 3.60
N ARG A 111 -15.87 7.19 3.07
CA ARG A 111 -17.30 7.07 2.75
C ARG A 111 -17.56 6.56 1.33
N GLU A 112 -16.68 6.91 0.39
CA GLU A 112 -16.83 6.60 -1.02
C GLU A 112 -15.54 5.94 -1.54
N ILE A 113 -15.66 4.72 -2.06
CA ILE A 113 -14.57 3.99 -2.70
C ILE A 113 -14.98 3.76 -4.15
N ALA A 114 -14.24 4.36 -5.07
CA ALA A 114 -14.37 4.14 -6.50
C ALA A 114 -13.28 3.16 -6.94
N MET A 115 -13.67 1.98 -7.41
CA MET A 115 -12.72 0.94 -7.81
C MET A 115 -12.57 0.89 -9.33
N CYS A 116 -11.35 1.00 -9.84
CA CYS A 116 -11.05 0.77 -11.25
C CYS A 116 -10.30 -0.56 -11.39
N THR A 117 -10.77 -1.40 -12.31
CA THR A 117 -10.10 -2.66 -12.67
C THR A 117 -10.32 -2.92 -14.16
N PRO A 118 -9.27 -3.25 -14.93
CA PRO A 118 -9.49 -3.67 -16.31
C PRO A 118 -10.32 -4.96 -16.31
N GLY A 119 -11.34 -5.02 -17.18
CA GLY A 119 -12.04 -6.26 -17.45
C GLY A 119 -11.17 -7.21 -18.29
N ARG A 120 -11.49 -8.50 -18.25
CA ARG A 120 -11.06 -9.46 -19.28
C ARG A 120 -12.16 -9.52 -20.33
N GLU A 121 -11.82 -9.27 -21.59
CA GLU A 121 -12.80 -9.23 -22.70
C GLU A 121 -14.00 -8.29 -22.41
N GLY A 122 -13.73 -7.19 -21.69
CA GLY A 122 -14.74 -6.21 -21.30
C GLY A 122 -15.64 -6.60 -20.11
N ARG A 123 -15.35 -7.69 -19.37
CA ARG A 123 -16.07 -8.04 -18.13
C ARG A 123 -15.13 -8.10 -16.93
N VAL A 124 -15.60 -7.59 -15.80
CA VAL A 124 -14.90 -7.76 -14.52
C VAL A 124 -15.16 -9.19 -14.03
N PRO A 125 -14.13 -9.96 -13.64
CA PRO A 125 -14.30 -11.33 -13.14
C PRO A 125 -15.21 -11.41 -11.91
N ASP A 126 -16.02 -12.47 -11.83
CA ASP A 126 -16.99 -12.68 -10.75
C ASP A 126 -16.33 -12.72 -9.37
N GLY A 127 -15.13 -13.30 -9.25
CA GLY A 127 -14.36 -13.31 -8.00
C GLY A 127 -13.97 -11.89 -7.52
N ILE A 128 -13.63 -10.98 -8.44
CA ILE A 128 -13.34 -9.58 -8.12
C ILE A 128 -14.61 -8.85 -7.66
N LEU A 129 -15.73 -9.09 -8.34
CA LEU A 129 -17.04 -8.55 -7.96
C LEU A 129 -17.49 -9.06 -6.58
N ALA A 130 -17.27 -10.35 -6.30
CA ALA A 130 -17.54 -10.95 -5.00
C ALA A 130 -16.69 -10.35 -3.89
N ALA A 131 -15.38 -10.15 -4.13
CA ALA A 131 -14.49 -9.49 -3.18
C ALA A 131 -14.90 -8.03 -2.93
N ALA A 132 -15.29 -7.31 -3.99
CA ALA A 132 -15.78 -5.93 -3.91
C ALA A 132 -17.09 -5.82 -3.11
N ASP A 133 -18.05 -6.72 -3.34
CA ASP A 133 -19.29 -6.81 -2.57
C ASP A 133 -19.02 -7.08 -1.08
N ILE A 134 -18.16 -8.06 -0.79
CA ILE A 134 -17.73 -8.39 0.57
C ILE A 134 -17.08 -7.19 1.26
N CYS A 135 -16.34 -6.35 0.52
CA CYS A 135 -15.75 -5.12 1.03
C CYS A 135 -16.72 -3.94 1.09
N GLY A 136 -17.95 -4.06 0.56
CA GLY A 136 -18.95 -2.99 0.54
C GLY A 136 -18.69 -1.91 -0.51
N VAL A 137 -17.90 -2.21 -1.55
CA VAL A 137 -17.65 -1.30 -2.67
C VAL A 137 -18.94 -1.15 -3.49
N LYS A 138 -19.30 0.09 -3.85
CA LYS A 138 -20.54 0.41 -4.56
C LYS A 138 -20.33 0.93 -5.97
N GLU A 139 -19.11 1.35 -6.29
CA GLU A 139 -18.76 2.01 -7.55
C GLU A 139 -17.57 1.28 -8.15
N ILE A 140 -17.79 0.61 -9.29
CA ILE A 140 -16.76 -0.14 -10.01
C ILE A 140 -16.74 0.31 -11.48
N HIS A 141 -15.55 0.62 -11.98
CA HIS A 141 -15.29 1.00 -13.36
C HIS A 141 -14.45 -0.07 -14.05
N PRO A 142 -14.91 -0.68 -15.15
CA PRO A 142 -14.23 -1.78 -15.83
C PRO A 142 -13.09 -1.27 -16.75
N VAL A 143 -12.26 -0.36 -16.24
CA VAL A 143 -11.16 0.29 -16.97
C VAL A 143 -9.85 0.18 -16.19
N GLY A 144 -8.74 -0.04 -16.91
CA GLY A 144 -7.41 -0.18 -16.33
C GLY A 144 -6.42 0.90 -16.77
N GLY A 145 -5.13 0.64 -16.54
CA GLY A 145 -4.03 1.40 -17.12
C GLY A 145 -3.96 2.88 -16.70
N ALA A 146 -3.26 3.67 -17.51
CA ALA A 146 -3.09 5.11 -17.29
C ALA A 146 -4.41 5.88 -17.40
N GLN A 147 -5.32 5.43 -18.25
CA GLN A 147 -6.65 6.02 -18.45
C GLN A 147 -7.51 5.94 -17.19
N ALA A 148 -7.47 4.83 -16.45
CA ALA A 148 -8.17 4.70 -15.17
C ALA A 148 -7.59 5.64 -14.10
N VAL A 149 -6.26 5.73 -14.00
CA VAL A 149 -5.59 6.64 -13.07
C VAL A 149 -5.95 8.10 -13.39
N ALA A 150 -5.90 8.48 -14.66
CA ALA A 150 -6.28 9.82 -15.10
C ALA A 150 -7.76 10.12 -14.85
N ALA A 151 -8.66 9.16 -15.07
CA ALA A 151 -10.09 9.31 -14.80
C ALA A 151 -10.35 9.55 -13.31
N MET A 152 -9.74 8.75 -12.42
CA MET A 152 -9.85 8.95 -10.98
C MET A 152 -9.24 10.28 -10.51
N ALA A 153 -8.10 10.69 -11.05
CA ALA A 153 -7.40 11.90 -10.62
C ALA A 153 -8.12 13.18 -11.07
N PHE A 154 -8.55 13.24 -12.33
CA PHE A 154 -9.11 14.46 -12.92
C PHE A 154 -10.63 14.49 -12.94
N GLY A 155 -11.27 13.33 -12.82
CA GLY A 155 -12.70 13.15 -13.02
C GLY A 155 -13.09 13.12 -14.50
N THR A 156 -14.21 12.45 -14.78
CA THR A 156 -14.94 12.46 -16.05
C THR A 156 -16.44 12.61 -15.77
N GLU A 157 -17.27 12.58 -16.81
CA GLU A 157 -18.73 12.62 -16.70
C GLU A 157 -19.26 11.41 -15.92
N SER A 158 -18.68 10.22 -16.11
CA SER A 158 -19.07 8.98 -15.42
C SER A 158 -18.24 8.65 -14.17
N ILE A 159 -17.01 9.15 -14.07
CA ILE A 159 -16.05 8.80 -13.00
C ILE A 159 -15.71 10.06 -12.20
N PRO A 160 -16.40 10.37 -11.09
CA PRO A 160 -16.08 11.54 -10.28
C PRO A 160 -14.69 11.45 -9.65
N LYS A 161 -13.95 12.57 -9.66
CA LYS A 161 -12.59 12.66 -9.12
C LYS A 161 -12.50 12.22 -7.66
N VAL A 162 -11.38 11.60 -7.30
CA VAL A 162 -11.08 11.14 -5.93
C VAL A 162 -10.02 12.01 -5.26
N GLN A 163 -9.84 11.86 -3.94
CA GLN A 163 -8.81 12.62 -3.21
C GLN A 163 -7.46 11.92 -3.19
N LYS A 164 -7.45 10.59 -3.22
CA LYS A 164 -6.26 9.75 -3.21
C LYS A 164 -6.50 8.50 -4.05
N ILE A 165 -5.50 8.08 -4.81
CA ILE A 165 -5.49 6.80 -5.56
C ILE A 165 -4.55 5.84 -4.87
N VAL A 166 -5.04 4.65 -4.53
CA VAL A 166 -4.25 3.57 -3.93
C VAL A 166 -4.29 2.31 -4.82
N GLY A 167 -3.36 1.40 -4.57
CA GLY A 167 -3.28 0.13 -5.26
C GLY A 167 -2.05 0.05 -6.19
N PRO A 168 -1.41 -1.12 -6.26
CA PRO A 168 -0.26 -1.34 -7.13
C PRO A 168 -0.70 -1.44 -8.59
N GLY A 169 0.24 -1.32 -9.52
CA GLY A 169 0.01 -1.58 -10.93
C GLY A 169 1.32 -1.70 -11.70
N GLY A 170 1.24 -2.17 -12.95
CA GLY A 170 2.41 -2.27 -13.81
C GLY A 170 3.03 -0.90 -14.13
N ALA A 171 4.15 -0.91 -14.85
CA ALA A 171 4.95 0.30 -15.14
C ALA A 171 4.14 1.50 -15.66
N VAL A 172 3.13 1.25 -16.52
CA VAL A 172 2.26 2.31 -17.07
C VAL A 172 1.38 2.96 -16.00
N VAL A 173 0.86 2.17 -15.06
CA VAL A 173 0.03 2.66 -13.95
C VAL A 173 0.91 3.43 -12.97
N SER A 174 2.09 2.91 -12.63
CA SER A 174 3.08 3.62 -11.80
C SER A 174 3.50 4.95 -12.43
N ALA A 175 3.74 4.99 -13.75
CA ALA A 175 4.04 6.23 -14.46
C ALA A 175 2.86 7.21 -14.43
N ALA A 176 1.62 6.74 -14.62
CA ALA A 176 0.44 7.58 -14.52
C ALA A 176 0.26 8.16 -13.11
N LYS A 177 0.43 7.34 -12.06
CA LYS A 177 0.39 7.78 -10.65
C LYS A 177 1.45 8.85 -10.38
N LEU A 178 2.67 8.66 -10.88
CA LEU A 178 3.74 9.65 -10.80
C LEU A 178 3.35 10.98 -11.45
N LEU A 179 2.71 10.95 -12.62
CA LEU A 179 2.31 12.16 -13.36
C LEU A 179 1.16 12.91 -12.68
N VAL A 180 0.22 12.22 -12.03
CA VAL A 180 -0.94 12.86 -11.38
C VAL A 180 -0.71 13.26 -9.93
N ARG A 181 0.43 12.90 -9.31
CA ARG A 181 0.66 13.06 -7.87
C ARG A 181 0.49 14.48 -7.32
N ASN A 182 0.61 15.50 -8.17
CA ASN A 182 0.43 16.90 -7.79
C ASN A 182 -1.04 17.36 -7.87
N ASP A 183 -1.88 16.61 -8.58
CA ASP A 183 -3.32 16.89 -8.75
C ASP A 183 -4.20 15.97 -7.89
N CYS A 184 -3.72 14.75 -7.61
CA CYS A 184 -4.39 13.74 -6.79
C CYS A 184 -3.34 12.99 -5.97
N GLU A 185 -3.58 12.83 -4.67
CA GLU A 185 -2.66 12.10 -3.79
C GLU A 185 -2.53 10.64 -4.25
N ILE A 186 -1.37 10.03 -4.00
CA ILE A 186 -1.16 8.59 -4.23
C ILE A 186 -0.64 7.93 -2.95
N ASP A 187 -0.78 6.62 -2.81
CA ASP A 187 -0.07 5.83 -1.80
C ASP A 187 1.46 5.92 -2.03
N PHE A 188 1.98 5.17 -3.00
CA PHE A 188 3.37 5.15 -3.42
C PHE A 188 3.52 4.50 -4.80
N LEU A 189 4.73 4.56 -5.35
CA LEU A 189 5.04 3.98 -6.65
C LEU A 189 5.50 2.53 -6.45
N ALA A 190 4.81 1.61 -7.14
CA ALA A 190 5.22 0.21 -7.19
C ALA A 190 6.37 0.02 -8.19
N GLY A 191 7.34 -0.79 -7.81
CA GLY A 191 8.43 -1.33 -8.62
C GLY A 191 8.35 -2.86 -8.68
N PRO A 192 9.41 -3.53 -9.19
CA PRO A 192 9.50 -4.98 -9.12
C PRO A 192 9.44 -5.46 -7.67
N SER A 193 8.69 -6.53 -7.44
CA SER A 193 8.51 -7.11 -6.11
C SER A 193 9.76 -7.91 -5.69
N GLU A 194 10.07 -7.91 -4.40
CA GLU A 194 11.30 -8.49 -3.85
C GLU A 194 11.10 -9.19 -2.51
N VAL A 195 11.93 -10.20 -2.26
CA VAL A 195 12.02 -10.90 -0.97
C VAL A 195 13.47 -10.97 -0.53
N LEU A 196 13.72 -10.72 0.76
CA LEU A 196 15.00 -10.96 1.42
C LEU A 196 14.79 -11.92 2.58
N VAL A 197 15.60 -12.96 2.65
CA VAL A 197 15.63 -13.94 3.73
C VAL A 197 16.92 -13.77 4.51
N ILE A 198 16.83 -13.44 5.80
CA ILE A 198 17.93 -13.60 6.76
C ILE A 198 17.79 -14.98 7.38
N ALA A 199 18.80 -15.83 7.21
CA ALA A 199 18.80 -17.19 7.74
C ALA A 199 20.11 -17.58 8.42
N ASP A 200 20.05 -18.43 9.44
CA ASP A 200 21.21 -19.06 10.09
C ASP A 200 21.22 -20.57 9.85
N GLU A 201 22.22 -21.29 10.37
CA GLU A 201 22.36 -22.74 10.17
C GLU A 201 21.18 -23.60 10.65
N SER A 202 20.21 -23.02 11.38
CA SER A 202 19.00 -23.72 11.82
C SER A 202 17.82 -23.68 10.83
N ALA A 203 17.94 -22.87 9.76
CA ALA A 203 16.95 -22.78 8.70
C ALA A 203 16.94 -24.03 7.82
N ASP A 204 15.78 -24.30 7.22
CA ASP A 204 15.62 -25.40 6.27
C ASP A 204 15.91 -24.90 4.84
N PRO A 205 16.92 -25.44 4.13
CA PRO A 205 17.25 -25.00 2.78
C PRO A 205 16.09 -25.18 1.79
N GLU A 206 15.22 -26.18 1.98
CA GLU A 206 14.06 -26.41 1.11
C GLU A 206 13.00 -25.34 1.27
N LEU A 207 12.75 -24.90 2.50
CA LEU A 207 11.81 -23.81 2.78
C LEU A 207 12.35 -22.47 2.30
N VAL A 208 13.62 -22.17 2.56
CA VAL A 208 14.29 -20.94 2.08
C VAL A 208 14.22 -20.83 0.56
N ALA A 209 14.58 -21.90 -0.16
CA ALA A 209 14.48 -21.95 -1.60
C ALA A 209 13.03 -21.82 -2.11
N SER A 210 12.06 -22.38 -1.37
CA SER A 210 10.64 -22.27 -1.70
C SER A 210 10.13 -20.84 -1.60
N ASP A 211 10.49 -20.11 -0.53
CA ASP A 211 10.13 -18.70 -0.37
C ASP A 211 10.79 -17.82 -1.46
N MET A 212 12.05 -18.11 -1.80
CA MET A 212 12.73 -17.42 -2.92
C MET A 212 12.02 -17.70 -4.26
N LEU A 213 11.64 -18.95 -4.54
CA LEU A 213 10.94 -19.33 -5.76
C LEU A 213 9.56 -18.67 -5.85
N ALA A 214 8.81 -18.66 -4.74
CA ALA A 214 7.48 -18.05 -4.68
C ALA A 214 7.53 -16.59 -5.15
N GLN A 215 8.57 -15.85 -4.74
CA GLN A 215 8.80 -14.49 -5.22
C GLN A 215 9.19 -14.44 -6.71
N LEU A 216 10.13 -15.30 -7.13
CA LEU A 216 10.69 -15.29 -8.49
C LEU A 216 9.64 -15.65 -9.57
N GLU A 217 8.58 -16.37 -9.24
CA GLU A 217 7.52 -16.69 -10.21
C GLU A 217 6.51 -15.56 -10.47
N HIS A 218 6.54 -14.47 -9.68
CA HIS A 218 5.62 -13.34 -9.85
C HIS A 218 5.88 -12.56 -11.13
N ASP A 219 7.13 -12.10 -11.34
CA ASP A 219 7.50 -11.18 -12.42
C ASP A 219 8.95 -11.44 -12.91
N PRO A 220 9.28 -11.28 -14.21
CA PRO A 220 10.64 -11.45 -14.72
C PRO A 220 11.71 -10.52 -14.09
N LEU A 221 11.29 -9.41 -13.48
CA LEU A 221 12.18 -8.46 -12.80
C LEU A 221 12.24 -8.68 -11.27
N ALA A 222 11.48 -9.65 -10.75
CA ALA A 222 11.44 -9.97 -9.32
C ALA A 222 12.82 -10.36 -8.78
N ARG A 223 13.03 -10.09 -7.50
CA ARG A 223 14.30 -10.35 -6.80
C ARG A 223 14.07 -11.22 -5.58
N ALA A 224 14.96 -12.16 -5.35
CA ALA A 224 15.00 -12.99 -4.16
C ALA A 224 16.43 -13.04 -3.63
N VAL A 225 16.63 -12.61 -2.39
CA VAL A 225 17.93 -12.48 -1.76
C VAL A 225 18.00 -13.37 -0.53
N LEU A 226 18.97 -14.28 -0.47
CA LEU A 226 19.33 -14.98 0.75
C LEU A 226 20.58 -14.33 1.35
N VAL A 227 20.49 -13.93 2.62
CA VAL A 227 21.61 -13.45 3.42
C VAL A 227 21.80 -14.39 4.60
N THR A 228 22.95 -15.05 4.68
CA THR A 228 23.21 -16.03 5.74
C THR A 228 24.65 -15.97 6.23
N THR A 229 24.87 -16.40 7.47
CA THR A 229 26.20 -16.62 8.05
C THR A 229 26.74 -18.04 7.82
N SER A 230 25.91 -18.95 7.27
CA SER A 230 26.27 -20.34 7.03
C SER A 230 26.58 -20.59 5.55
N SER A 231 27.84 -20.89 5.24
CA SER A 231 28.24 -21.28 3.88
C SER A 231 27.59 -22.58 3.42
N GLU A 232 27.33 -23.51 4.35
CA GLU A 232 26.65 -24.76 4.06
C GLU A 232 25.19 -24.54 3.66
N LEU A 233 24.45 -23.74 4.44
CA LEU A 233 23.06 -23.39 4.11
C LEU A 233 22.99 -22.67 2.77
N LEU A 234 23.92 -21.76 2.50
CA LEU A 234 23.95 -20.98 1.26
C LEU A 234 24.03 -21.88 0.03
N GLU A 235 24.93 -22.86 0.02
CA GLU A 235 25.07 -23.80 -1.10
C GLU A 235 23.87 -24.76 -1.18
N GLN A 236 23.39 -25.28 -0.05
CA GLN A 236 22.21 -26.16 -0.02
C GLN A 236 20.94 -25.47 -0.55
N ALA A 237 20.67 -24.24 -0.11
CA ALA A 237 19.54 -23.46 -0.59
C ALA A 237 19.66 -23.10 -2.07
N ARG A 238 20.87 -22.87 -2.59
CA ARG A 238 21.12 -22.64 -4.01
C ARG A 238 20.79 -23.87 -4.86
N ASP A 239 21.29 -25.03 -4.49
CA ASP A 239 21.03 -26.29 -5.20
C ASP A 239 19.53 -26.63 -5.20
N GLU A 240 18.89 -26.39 -4.05
CA GLU A 240 17.47 -26.62 -3.87
C GLU A 240 16.63 -25.65 -4.72
N LEU A 241 16.99 -24.36 -4.79
CA LEU A 241 16.34 -23.41 -5.69
C LEU A 241 16.44 -23.86 -7.16
N VAL A 242 17.60 -24.32 -7.61
CA VAL A 242 17.79 -24.86 -8.98
C VAL A 242 16.85 -26.04 -9.22
N ARG A 243 16.74 -26.96 -8.26
CA ARG A 243 15.83 -28.11 -8.34
C ARG A 243 14.37 -27.68 -8.45
N GLN A 244 13.93 -26.75 -7.60
CA GLN A 244 12.53 -26.31 -7.57
C GLN A 244 12.15 -25.48 -8.80
N VAL A 245 13.00 -24.56 -9.25
CA VAL A 245 12.82 -23.81 -10.51
C VAL A 245 12.65 -24.77 -11.70
N GLY A 246 13.40 -25.89 -11.70
CA GLY A 246 13.28 -26.94 -12.72
C GLY A 246 11.91 -27.62 -12.78
N ARG A 247 11.17 -27.66 -11.67
CA ARG A 247 9.86 -28.32 -11.52
C ARG A 247 8.67 -27.36 -11.51
N ALA A 248 8.90 -26.05 -11.40
CA ALA A 248 7.85 -25.05 -11.27
C ALA A 248 6.93 -25.01 -12.49
N GLY A 249 5.61 -24.91 -12.27
CA GLY A 249 4.60 -24.83 -13.34
C GLY A 249 4.78 -23.61 -14.25
N ARG A 250 5.38 -22.52 -13.73
CA ARG A 250 5.74 -21.30 -14.47
C ARG A 250 7.27 -21.18 -14.69
N SER A 251 7.97 -22.31 -14.86
CA SER A 251 9.43 -22.36 -14.97
C SER A 251 10.06 -21.41 -16.01
N GLY A 252 9.36 -21.06 -17.09
CA GLY A 252 9.87 -20.08 -18.06
C GLY A 252 10.06 -18.66 -17.49
N ILE A 253 9.19 -18.21 -16.58
CA ILE A 253 9.33 -16.92 -15.88
C ILE A 253 10.33 -17.09 -14.75
N ALA A 254 10.17 -18.12 -13.93
CA ALA A 254 11.03 -18.40 -12.78
C ALA A 254 12.52 -18.54 -13.17
N ARG A 255 12.83 -19.19 -14.32
CA ARG A 255 14.21 -19.26 -14.83
C ARG A 255 14.75 -17.87 -15.22
N LYS A 256 13.96 -17.07 -15.92
CA LYS A 256 14.39 -15.72 -16.36
C LYS A 256 14.63 -14.79 -15.17
N SER A 257 13.73 -14.81 -14.19
CA SER A 257 13.90 -14.01 -12.96
C SER A 257 15.05 -14.56 -12.13
N SER A 258 15.21 -15.88 -11.96
CA SER A 258 16.29 -16.46 -11.15
C SER A 258 17.68 -16.14 -11.69
N ASP A 259 17.88 -16.18 -13.02
CA ASP A 259 19.18 -15.95 -13.66
C ASP A 259 19.80 -14.60 -13.30
N LYS A 260 18.96 -13.59 -13.05
CA LYS A 260 19.42 -12.23 -12.71
C LYS A 260 19.04 -11.81 -11.29
N GLY A 261 18.01 -12.43 -10.72
CA GLY A 261 17.29 -11.97 -9.55
C GLY A 261 17.45 -12.83 -8.31
N ALA A 262 18.00 -14.04 -8.42
CA ALA A 262 18.40 -14.84 -7.26
C ALA A 262 19.81 -14.40 -6.79
N VAL A 263 19.90 -13.88 -5.57
CA VAL A 263 21.15 -13.36 -4.98
C VAL A 263 21.43 -14.11 -3.68
N PHE A 264 22.67 -14.57 -3.52
CA PHE A 264 23.13 -15.30 -2.34
C PHE A 264 24.29 -14.54 -1.71
N VAL A 265 24.13 -14.12 -0.46
CA VAL A 265 25.08 -13.28 0.28
C VAL A 265 25.54 -14.05 1.52
N LEU A 266 26.85 -14.29 1.61
CA LEU A 266 27.49 -14.79 2.82
C LEU A 266 27.92 -13.59 3.66
N ALA A 267 27.25 -13.38 4.80
CA ALA A 267 27.61 -12.35 5.78
C ALA A 267 28.64 -12.89 6.78
N GLY A 268 29.56 -12.05 7.26
CA GLY A 268 30.53 -12.42 8.29
C GLY A 268 29.91 -12.58 9.67
N SER A 269 28.74 -11.97 9.90
CA SER A 269 27.97 -12.08 11.14
C SER A 269 26.49 -11.82 10.92
N LEU A 270 25.66 -12.14 11.92
CA LEU A 270 24.23 -11.85 11.89
C LEU A 270 23.99 -10.33 11.94
N GLU A 271 24.85 -9.58 12.64
CA GLU A 271 24.88 -8.12 12.63
C GLU A 271 25.05 -7.55 11.22
N GLU A 272 26.06 -8.03 10.47
CA GLU A 272 26.27 -7.61 9.07
C GLU A 272 25.08 -7.97 8.17
N ALA A 273 24.44 -9.13 8.39
CA ALA A 273 23.24 -9.51 7.65
C ALA A 273 22.06 -8.54 7.90
N ILE A 274 21.91 -8.06 9.13
CA ILE A 274 20.90 -7.06 9.51
C ILE A 274 21.22 -5.70 8.88
N GLU A 275 22.48 -5.27 8.94
CA GLU A 275 22.93 -4.01 8.33
C GLU A 275 22.67 -4.02 6.81
N PHE A 276 23.05 -5.10 6.13
CA PHE A 276 22.73 -5.30 4.72
C PHE A 276 21.23 -5.22 4.45
N SER A 277 20.39 -5.89 5.25
CA SER A 277 18.94 -5.85 5.08
C SER A 277 18.36 -4.46 5.30
N ASN A 278 18.85 -3.71 6.29
CA ASN A 278 18.39 -2.35 6.58
C ASN A 278 18.76 -1.37 5.45
N GLU A 279 19.96 -1.51 4.86
CA GLU A 279 20.38 -0.72 3.70
C GLU A 279 19.61 -1.12 2.43
N TYR A 280 19.37 -2.42 2.24
CA TYR A 280 18.59 -2.94 1.12
C TYR A 280 17.12 -2.50 1.18
N ALA A 281 16.55 -2.39 2.38
CA ALA A 281 15.17 -1.98 2.65
C ALA A 281 14.13 -2.80 1.85
N PRO A 282 14.05 -4.12 2.08
CA PRO A 282 13.25 -5.03 1.26
C PRO A 282 11.73 -4.78 1.40
N GLU A 283 10.99 -5.11 0.35
CA GLU A 283 9.52 -5.22 0.40
C GLU A 283 9.09 -6.28 1.43
N HIS A 284 9.57 -7.52 1.27
CA HIS A 284 9.33 -8.63 2.19
C HIS A 284 10.64 -9.06 2.86
N LEU A 285 10.66 -9.07 4.19
CA LEU A 285 11.78 -9.59 4.98
C LEU A 285 11.37 -10.87 5.73
N LEU A 286 11.97 -12.00 5.42
CA LEU A 286 11.85 -13.22 6.20
C LEU A 286 13.04 -13.35 7.14
N ILE A 287 12.76 -13.71 8.39
CA ILE A 287 13.76 -13.97 9.42
C ILE A 287 13.59 -15.42 9.86
N ASP A 288 14.44 -16.32 9.36
CA ASP A 288 14.48 -17.73 9.77
C ASP A 288 15.80 -18.06 10.45
N VAL A 289 15.91 -17.62 11.71
CA VAL A 289 17.07 -17.84 12.57
C VAL A 289 16.63 -18.41 13.91
N LYS A 290 17.57 -18.95 14.70
CA LYS A 290 17.29 -19.55 16.01
C LYS A 290 16.71 -18.57 17.04
N ARG A 291 17.03 -17.27 16.94
CA ARG A 291 16.59 -16.21 17.86
C ARG A 291 16.04 -15.00 17.09
N PRO A 292 14.88 -15.12 16.43
CA PRO A 292 14.41 -14.13 15.48
C PRO A 292 14.04 -12.79 16.13
N GLU A 293 13.67 -12.77 17.42
CA GLU A 293 13.33 -11.54 18.14
C GLU A 293 14.52 -10.59 18.24
N ARG A 294 15.75 -11.12 18.27
CA ARG A 294 16.98 -10.31 18.29
C ARG A 294 17.21 -9.60 16.97
N VAL A 295 16.90 -10.28 15.86
CA VAL A 295 16.99 -9.71 14.51
C VAL A 295 15.90 -8.67 14.36
N LEU A 296 14.65 -9.02 14.67
CA LEU A 296 13.49 -8.12 14.59
C LEU A 296 13.72 -6.80 15.35
N GLY A 297 14.29 -6.87 16.57
CA GLY A 297 14.56 -5.69 17.39
C GLY A 297 15.59 -4.71 16.79
N LYS A 298 16.30 -5.11 15.73
CA LYS A 298 17.28 -4.30 14.99
C LYS A 298 16.85 -3.98 13.55
N VAL A 299 15.67 -4.44 13.11
CA VAL A 299 15.14 -4.10 11.78
C VAL A 299 14.66 -2.65 11.78
N GLU A 300 15.21 -1.86 10.89
CA GLU A 300 14.88 -0.45 10.70
C GLU A 300 14.06 -0.22 9.42
N SER A 301 14.33 -1.02 8.37
CA SER A 301 13.70 -0.87 7.05
C SER A 301 13.22 -2.22 6.51
N ALA A 302 11.90 -2.39 6.40
CA ALA A 302 11.24 -3.48 5.68
C ALA A 302 9.77 -3.12 5.42
N GLY A 303 9.21 -3.53 4.27
CA GLY A 303 7.79 -3.33 3.98
C GLY A 303 6.89 -4.18 4.89
N SER A 304 7.21 -5.47 5.00
CA SER A 304 6.62 -6.41 5.95
C SER A 304 7.65 -7.42 6.42
N VAL A 305 7.60 -7.81 7.69
CA VAL A 305 8.52 -8.77 8.32
C VAL A 305 7.77 -10.05 8.67
N PHE A 306 8.37 -11.19 8.34
CA PHE A 306 7.84 -12.51 8.57
C PHE A 306 8.83 -13.33 9.40
N ILE A 307 8.36 -13.95 10.48
CA ILE A 307 9.24 -14.47 11.52
C ILE A 307 9.06 -15.99 11.67
N GLY A 308 10.17 -16.70 11.49
CA GLY A 308 10.29 -18.16 11.63
C GLY A 308 9.77 -18.95 10.43
N ARG A 309 10.25 -20.20 10.31
CA ARG A 309 10.00 -21.16 9.23
C ARG A 309 8.58 -21.34 8.69
N TYR A 310 7.54 -21.00 9.45
CA TYR A 310 6.14 -21.18 9.02
C TYR A 310 5.50 -19.90 8.47
N SER A 311 6.21 -18.78 8.52
CA SER A 311 5.70 -17.46 8.15
C SER A 311 6.04 -17.11 6.71
N THR A 312 5.61 -17.91 5.73
CA THR A 312 5.82 -17.56 4.31
C THR A 312 5.06 -16.29 3.90
N VAL A 313 5.56 -15.58 2.89
CA VAL A 313 4.94 -14.38 2.28
C VAL A 313 3.48 -14.63 1.91
N ALA A 314 3.16 -15.84 1.43
CA ALA A 314 1.81 -16.20 1.03
C ALA A 314 0.77 -15.99 2.14
N PHE A 315 1.11 -16.24 3.41
CA PHE A 315 0.17 -15.94 4.48
C PHE A 315 -0.09 -14.44 4.60
N GLY A 316 0.93 -13.59 4.45
CA GLY A 316 0.79 -12.13 4.42
C GLY A 316 -0.06 -11.63 3.25
N ASP A 317 0.13 -12.20 2.08
CA ASP A 317 -0.59 -11.83 0.85
C ASP A 317 -2.08 -12.11 0.90
N TYR A 318 -2.49 -13.13 1.66
CA TYR A 318 -3.85 -13.63 1.59
C TYR A 318 -4.63 -13.49 2.90
N CYS A 319 -4.07 -13.81 4.07
CA CYS A 319 -4.92 -14.03 5.24
C CYS A 319 -4.31 -13.79 6.63
N SER A 320 -3.03 -13.48 6.80
CA SER A 320 -2.44 -13.27 8.13
C SER A 320 -3.13 -12.11 8.86
N GLY A 321 -3.45 -11.06 8.11
CA GLY A 321 -4.09 -9.82 8.53
C GLY A 321 -3.26 -8.56 8.20
N THR A 322 -1.95 -8.70 7.97
CA THR A 322 -1.10 -7.61 7.48
C THR A 322 -1.48 -7.19 6.06
N ASN A 323 -1.01 -6.03 5.61
CA ASN A 323 -1.30 -5.53 4.27
C ASN A 323 -0.18 -5.92 3.30
N HIS A 324 -0.54 -6.43 2.11
CA HIS A 324 0.43 -6.81 1.08
C HIS A 324 0.69 -5.73 0.02
N ILE A 325 0.04 -4.57 0.13
CA ILE A 325 0.39 -3.43 -0.71
C ILE A 325 1.57 -2.77 0.00
N LEU A 326 2.77 -3.15 -0.44
CA LEU A 326 4.04 -2.84 0.23
C LEU A 326 4.94 -1.94 -0.63
N PRO A 327 5.81 -1.14 0.01
CA PRO A 327 6.83 -0.38 -0.68
C PRO A 327 7.94 -1.31 -1.22
N THR A 328 8.27 -1.17 -2.49
CA THR A 328 9.30 -1.96 -3.21
C THR A 328 10.52 -1.12 -3.56
N LYS A 329 11.62 -1.74 -3.98
CA LYS A 329 12.80 -1.07 -4.57
C LYS A 329 13.44 -0.08 -3.58
N GLY A 330 13.64 -0.54 -2.35
CA GLY A 330 14.21 0.25 -1.27
C GLY A 330 13.29 1.33 -0.70
N ALA A 331 12.06 1.47 -1.20
CA ALA A 331 11.13 2.48 -0.70
C ALA A 331 10.73 2.24 0.77
N ALA A 332 10.90 1.02 1.30
CA ALA A 332 10.67 0.70 2.71
C ALA A 332 11.54 1.52 3.67
N ALA A 333 12.66 2.11 3.19
CA ALA A 333 13.48 3.03 3.98
C ALA A 333 12.74 4.31 4.38
N THR A 334 11.66 4.68 3.68
CA THR A 334 10.92 5.93 3.92
C THR A 334 9.40 5.79 3.85
N ARG A 335 8.89 4.60 3.51
CA ARG A 335 7.47 4.33 3.30
C ARG A 335 7.07 3.11 4.10
N SER A 336 5.83 3.11 4.54
CA SER A 336 5.19 1.96 5.20
C SER A 336 4.31 1.21 4.21
N SER A 337 3.91 0.00 4.60
CA SER A 337 2.80 -0.71 3.98
C SER A 337 1.51 0.12 4.01
N LEU A 338 0.62 -0.11 3.05
CA LEU A 338 -0.69 0.54 3.05
C LEU A 338 -1.43 0.20 4.35
N SER A 339 -1.94 1.23 5.02
CA SER A 339 -2.52 1.12 6.36
C SER A 339 -3.74 2.02 6.52
N VAL A 340 -4.39 2.01 7.69
CA VAL A 340 -5.47 2.97 7.96
C VAL A 340 -4.97 4.42 7.90
N TYR A 341 -3.69 4.66 8.22
CA TYR A 341 -3.11 6.01 8.28
C TYR A 341 -3.06 6.69 6.92
N ASP A 342 -2.95 5.91 5.84
CA ASP A 342 -2.97 6.39 4.46
C ASP A 342 -4.29 7.05 4.05
N PHE A 343 -5.35 6.78 4.81
CA PHE A 343 -6.71 7.26 4.57
C PHE A 343 -7.14 8.35 5.56
N LEU A 344 -6.24 8.83 6.41
CA LEU A 344 -6.51 9.82 7.45
C LEU A 344 -5.80 11.15 7.17
N LYS A 345 -6.43 12.23 7.62
CA LYS A 345 -5.83 13.58 7.72
C LYS A 345 -5.78 13.98 9.19
N ILE A 346 -4.64 14.50 9.60
CA ILE A 346 -4.42 15.04 10.95
C ILE A 346 -4.51 16.56 10.86
N ILE A 347 -5.45 17.16 11.57
CA ILE A 347 -5.72 18.59 11.55
C ILE A 347 -5.38 19.16 12.93
N PRO A 348 -4.27 19.91 13.07
CA PRO A 348 -4.02 20.64 14.30
C PRO A 348 -5.04 21.77 14.46
N PHE A 349 -5.44 22.02 15.70
CA PHE A 349 -6.31 23.15 16.03
C PHE A 349 -5.76 23.89 17.24
N GLN A 350 -6.14 25.16 17.34
CA GLN A 350 -5.84 26.01 18.47
C GLN A 350 -7.01 26.96 18.73
N SER A 351 -7.20 27.31 20.00
CA SER A 351 -8.11 28.35 20.45
C SER A 351 -7.39 29.18 21.50
N ILE A 352 -7.01 30.41 21.12
CA ILE A 352 -6.27 31.32 21.99
C ILE A 352 -7.26 32.15 22.80
N SER A 353 -7.06 32.16 24.12
CA SER A 353 -7.87 32.96 25.05
C SER A 353 -7.52 34.45 24.94
N ALA A 354 -8.37 35.33 25.48
CA ALA A 354 -8.08 36.76 25.57
C ALA A 354 -6.75 37.03 26.32
N GLN A 355 -6.53 36.34 27.44
CA GLN A 355 -5.28 36.42 28.20
C GLN A 355 -4.08 35.90 27.40
N GLY A 356 -4.25 34.78 26.69
CA GLY A 356 -3.21 34.24 25.81
C GLY A 356 -2.84 35.19 24.68
N ALA A 357 -3.81 35.86 24.07
CA ALA A 357 -3.56 36.87 23.04
C ALA A 357 -2.70 38.01 23.59
N VAL A 358 -2.95 38.46 24.82
CA VAL A 358 -2.12 39.47 25.49
C VAL A 358 -0.70 38.97 25.79
N ARG A 359 -0.56 37.73 26.27
CA ARG A 359 0.75 37.13 26.59
C ARG A 359 1.60 36.90 25.33
N LEU A 360 1.00 36.36 24.28
CA LEU A 360 1.69 35.92 23.08
C LEU A 360 1.97 37.05 22.08
N SER A 361 1.24 38.17 22.14
CA SER A 361 1.36 39.20 21.11
C SER A 361 2.75 39.82 21.01
N GLY A 362 3.47 39.94 22.13
CA GLY A 362 4.85 40.48 22.11
C GLY A 362 5.84 39.54 21.43
N VAL A 363 5.66 38.22 21.61
CA VAL A 363 6.45 37.20 20.91
C VAL A 363 6.18 37.28 19.40
N VAL A 364 4.91 37.31 19.00
CA VAL A 364 4.53 37.41 17.58
C VAL A 364 5.03 38.72 16.95
N ASP A 365 4.93 39.85 17.65
CA ASP A 365 5.42 41.14 17.15
C ASP A 365 6.93 41.11 16.88
N THR A 366 7.70 40.57 17.82
CA THR A 366 9.17 40.47 17.70
C THR A 366 9.56 39.59 16.51
N LEU A 367 9.01 38.37 16.45
CA LEU A 367 9.35 37.40 15.41
C LEU A 367 8.89 37.88 14.03
N ALA A 368 7.62 38.27 13.90
CA ALA A 368 7.06 38.65 12.61
C ALA A 368 7.72 39.92 12.06
N ARG A 369 8.12 40.89 12.89
CA ARG A 369 8.87 42.06 12.40
C ARG A 369 10.30 41.71 11.99
N ALA A 370 10.98 40.85 12.74
CA ALA A 370 12.32 40.37 12.37
C ALA A 370 12.30 39.62 11.03
N GLU A 371 11.21 38.92 10.72
CA GLU A 371 10.98 38.24 9.44
C GLU A 371 10.47 39.18 8.31
N GLY A 372 10.26 40.47 8.59
CA GLY A 372 9.75 41.42 7.60
C GLY A 372 8.25 41.27 7.28
N LEU A 373 7.47 40.72 8.22
CA LEU A 373 6.02 40.45 8.12
C LEU A 373 5.18 41.34 9.06
N PRO A 374 5.17 42.68 8.90
CA PRO A 374 4.52 43.59 9.85
C PRO A 374 3.01 43.37 10.00
N ALA A 375 2.32 42.92 8.94
CA ALA A 375 0.88 42.63 9.01
C ALA A 375 0.56 41.45 9.95
N HIS A 376 1.46 40.46 10.08
CA HIS A 376 1.28 39.36 11.03
C HIS A 376 1.41 39.85 12.47
N ALA A 377 2.42 40.69 12.75
CA ALA A 377 2.59 41.37 14.03
C ALA A 377 1.35 42.20 14.42
N ASP A 378 0.87 43.04 13.50
CA ASP A 378 -0.26 43.93 13.75
C ASP A 378 -1.56 43.16 14.02
N ALA A 379 -1.75 42.01 13.37
CA ALA A 379 -2.90 41.13 13.62
C ALA A 379 -2.92 40.55 15.04
N ALA A 380 -1.76 40.21 15.62
CA ALA A 380 -1.64 39.74 16.99
C ALA A 380 -1.81 40.89 17.99
N LEU A 381 -1.13 42.02 17.77
CA LEU A 381 -1.22 43.20 18.63
C LEU A 381 -2.65 43.77 18.70
N LEU A 382 -3.40 43.76 17.60
CA LEU A 382 -4.79 44.21 17.59
C LEU A 382 -5.68 43.37 18.52
N ARG A 383 -5.49 42.04 18.54
CA ARG A 383 -6.23 41.14 19.43
C ARG A 383 -5.87 41.39 20.89
N ALA A 384 -4.58 41.55 21.20
CA ALA A 384 -4.14 41.91 22.54
C ALA A 384 -4.73 43.25 23.02
N ARG A 385 -4.76 44.28 22.15
CA ARG A 385 -5.38 45.58 22.48
C ARG A 385 -6.88 45.46 22.76
N ARG A 386 -7.61 44.63 22.00
CA ARG A 386 -9.04 44.40 22.22
C ARG A 386 -9.32 43.55 23.46
N ALA A 387 -8.45 42.60 23.79
CA ALA A 387 -8.58 41.76 24.99
C ALA A 387 -8.33 42.51 26.30
N LYS A 388 -7.64 43.66 26.25
CA LYS A 388 -7.38 44.55 27.40
C LYS A 388 -8.47 45.60 27.63
N ARG A 389 -9.38 45.79 26.66
CA ARG A 389 -10.55 46.68 26.77
C ARG A 389 -11.72 45.88 27.31
#